data_AF-A0A1E1LEK7-F1
#
_entry.id   AF-A0A1E1LEK7-F1
#
_cell.length_a   1.000
_cell.length_b   1.000
_cell.length_c   1.000
_cell.angle_alpha   90.00
_cell.angle_beta   90.00
_cell.angle_gamma   90.00
#
_symmetry.space_group_name_H-M   'P 1'
#
loop_
_entity.id
_entity.type
_entity.pdbx_description
1 polymer ?
#
loop_
_entity_poly.entity_id
_entity_poly.type
_entity_poly.pdbx_seq_one_letter_code
_entity_poly.pdbx_strand_id
1 'polypeptide(L)'
;MAKSKPSNEKANKEKKATLKRTSGTTSKAKMSVSPDILLAEAAFELQKGNIEESVKPALKALALLDTDSQEALLALNLLGEIHVELGDIDSARQYFLQAATIDEDGSIPEELGGGAEKFLWLAQLNEEGGQESVDWFEKGAMSLRLQIEALLDSGKLSAEGEAAMTEKTRKLAVALCGVVEVYMTDLSWEEDAEQKCESLVTEATMVAPQFAEPWQTLANVRISQQRLEDAQAALKRSLDLWKDLPPENPIVPEFPARVSLARLLMEADLDVEAIEVLDRLVGEDDSSVEVWYLGGWGLYIMGEKQKNGEVKTENGDGDSWRVSWISSRQWLDHSLRLFKQQNYEDERLGEHAKELLASINAELGGVAAAEEEDGSVDGSDEDDEDEEMGGA
;
A
#
# COMPACT_ATOMS: atom_id res chain seq x y z
N MET A 1 18.71 44.23 -50.59
CA MET A 1 19.34 45.43 -50.00
C MET A 1 18.28 46.53 -49.87
N ALA A 2 18.47 47.42 -48.89
CA ALA A 2 17.79 48.69 -48.63
C ALA A 2 16.39 48.66 -47.96
N LYS A 3 16.46 48.85 -46.62
CA LYS A 3 15.46 49.40 -45.71
C LYS A 3 15.22 50.90 -46.00
N SER A 4 14.02 51.44 -45.69
CA SER A 4 13.86 52.69 -44.91
C SER A 4 12.40 53.05 -44.62
N LYS A 5 12.09 53.22 -43.33
CA LYS A 5 10.97 53.98 -42.70
C LYS A 5 11.43 55.47 -42.50
N PRO A 6 10.73 56.36 -41.77
CA PRO A 6 9.31 56.81 -41.72
C PRO A 6 9.18 58.36 -41.70
N SER A 7 7.98 58.93 -41.52
CA SER A 7 7.76 60.32 -41.03
C SER A 7 6.48 60.37 -40.16
N ASN A 8 6.59 60.66 -38.86
CA ASN A 8 6.41 61.96 -38.17
C ASN A 8 4.95 62.49 -38.19
N GLU A 9 4.33 63.01 -37.14
CA GLU A 9 4.66 63.28 -35.73
C GLU A 9 3.38 63.81 -35.02
N LYS A 10 3.21 63.51 -33.72
CA LYS A 10 2.64 64.31 -32.59
C LYS A 10 1.25 65.00 -32.73
N ALA A 11 0.24 64.71 -31.89
CA ALA A 11 0.07 64.83 -30.43
C ALA A 11 -0.32 66.24 -29.89
N ASN A 12 -1.55 66.39 -29.37
CA ASN A 12 -1.92 66.95 -28.04
C ASN A 12 -3.47 67.07 -27.91
N LYS A 13 -4.11 66.47 -26.89
CA LYS A 13 -4.63 67.08 -25.62
C LYS A 13 -5.60 68.26 -25.86
N GLU A 14 -6.79 68.40 -25.24
CA GLU A 14 -7.38 67.88 -24.01
C GLU A 14 -8.87 68.34 -23.92
N LYS A 15 -9.71 67.56 -23.20
CA LYS A 15 -10.84 67.95 -22.34
C LYS A 15 -12.20 68.44 -22.91
N LYS A 16 -13.20 67.57 -22.70
CA LYS A 16 -14.37 67.68 -21.77
C LYS A 16 -15.78 67.58 -22.40
N ALA A 17 -16.43 66.49 -21.96
CA ALA A 17 -17.84 66.33 -21.61
C ALA A 17 -18.92 66.50 -22.70
N THR A 18 -19.68 65.43 -22.95
CA THR A 18 -21.11 65.36 -22.59
C THR A 18 -21.56 63.90 -22.57
N LEU A 19 -22.13 63.48 -21.43
CA LEU A 19 -22.79 62.20 -21.23
C LEU A 19 -24.00 62.06 -22.17
N LYS A 20 -24.13 60.91 -22.85
CA LYS A 20 -25.44 60.25 -22.99
C LYS A 20 -25.28 58.74 -22.78
N ARG A 21 -25.93 58.30 -21.70
CA ARG A 21 -26.17 56.91 -21.31
C ARG A 21 -27.00 56.22 -22.41
N THR A 22 -26.53 55.08 -22.88
CA THR A 22 -27.40 53.96 -23.29
C THR A 22 -26.88 52.71 -22.57
N SER A 23 -27.67 52.28 -21.60
CA SER A 23 -27.49 51.08 -20.79
C SER A 23 -28.21 49.90 -21.43
N GLY A 24 -27.60 48.71 -21.33
CA GLY A 24 -28.24 47.40 -21.56
C GLY A 24 -27.86 46.82 -22.92
N THR A 25 -27.22 45.66 -23.06
CA THR A 25 -27.15 44.51 -22.14
C THR A 25 -25.90 43.71 -22.49
N THR A 26 -24.85 43.74 -21.66
CA THR A 26 -23.82 42.70 -21.69
C THR A 26 -24.34 41.53 -20.88
N SER A 27 -24.77 40.49 -21.59
CA SER A 27 -24.95 39.17 -21.02
C SER A 27 -23.66 38.77 -20.29
N LYS A 28 -23.74 38.64 -18.96
CA LYS A 28 -22.73 37.89 -18.20
C LYS A 28 -22.78 36.45 -18.73
N ALA A 29 -21.87 36.11 -19.63
CA ALA A 29 -21.49 34.73 -19.84
C ALA A 29 -20.95 34.25 -18.48
N LYS A 30 -21.71 33.38 -17.80
CA LYS A 30 -21.16 32.56 -16.72
C LYS A 30 -20.00 31.81 -17.37
N MET A 31 -18.77 32.03 -16.90
CA MET A 31 -17.68 31.09 -17.17
C MET A 31 -18.08 29.78 -16.48
N SER A 32 -18.79 28.90 -17.19
CA SER A 32 -19.01 27.53 -16.74
C SER A 32 -17.66 26.83 -16.80
N VAL A 33 -17.13 26.46 -15.63
CA VAL A 33 -15.95 25.60 -15.54
C VAL A 33 -16.33 24.26 -16.19
N SER A 34 -15.50 23.74 -17.10
CA SER A 34 -15.77 22.45 -17.74
C SER A 34 -15.57 21.29 -16.75
N PRO A 35 -16.28 20.15 -16.93
CA PRO A 35 -16.08 18.96 -16.11
C PRO A 35 -14.61 18.52 -16.05
N ASP A 36 -13.88 18.54 -17.16
CA ASP A 36 -12.47 18.14 -17.22
C ASP A 36 -11.56 18.95 -16.29
N ILE A 37 -11.82 20.26 -16.14
CA ILE A 37 -11.03 21.13 -15.25
C ILE A 37 -11.31 20.77 -13.79
N LEU A 38 -12.57 20.46 -13.47
CA LEU A 38 -12.97 20.06 -12.12
C LEU A 38 -12.41 18.68 -11.75
N LEU A 39 -12.39 17.74 -12.69
CA LEU A 39 -11.77 16.43 -12.47
C LEU A 39 -10.27 16.55 -12.27
N ALA A 40 -9.58 17.38 -13.07
CA ALA A 40 -8.16 17.63 -12.89
C ALA A 40 -7.86 18.32 -11.53
N GLU A 41 -8.72 19.23 -11.08
CA GLU A 41 -8.63 19.85 -9.75
C GLU A 41 -8.78 18.80 -8.64
N ALA A 42 -9.80 17.94 -8.74
CA ALA A 42 -10.04 16.87 -7.78
C ALA A 42 -8.86 15.88 -7.70
N ALA A 43 -8.40 15.36 -8.84
CA ALA A 43 -7.27 14.44 -8.90
C ALA A 43 -5.98 15.06 -8.33
N PHE A 44 -5.77 16.36 -8.57
CA PHE A 44 -4.61 17.07 -8.02
C PHE A 44 -4.67 17.26 -6.51
N GLU A 45 -5.86 17.52 -5.94
CA GLU A 45 -6.02 17.60 -4.48
C GLU A 45 -5.89 16.22 -3.82
N LEU A 46 -6.42 15.17 -4.47
CA LEU A 46 -6.24 13.78 -4.02
C LEU A 46 -4.75 13.40 -3.98
N GLN A 47 -3.99 13.69 -5.05
CA GLN A 47 -2.56 13.39 -5.12
C GLN A 47 -1.73 14.10 -4.03
N LYS A 48 -2.20 15.25 -3.52
CA LYS A 48 -1.54 15.96 -2.40
C LYS A 48 -1.88 15.38 -1.03
N GLY A 49 -2.79 14.42 -0.95
CA GLY A 49 -3.36 13.91 0.30
C GLY A 49 -4.46 14.80 0.89
N ASN A 50 -4.97 15.79 0.14
CA ASN A 50 -6.10 16.62 0.58
C ASN A 50 -7.42 15.94 0.20
N ILE A 51 -7.67 14.76 0.78
CA ILE A 51 -8.75 13.85 0.36
C ILE A 51 -10.11 14.56 0.45
N GLU A 52 -10.43 15.24 1.55
CA GLU A 52 -11.72 15.91 1.73
C GLU A 52 -11.94 17.07 0.74
N GLU A 53 -10.87 17.78 0.37
CA GLU A 53 -10.95 18.90 -0.59
C GLU A 53 -11.13 18.41 -2.03
N SER A 54 -10.78 17.15 -2.33
CA SER A 54 -10.98 16.54 -3.66
C SER A 54 -12.44 16.20 -3.97
N VAL A 55 -13.26 15.94 -2.94
CA VAL A 55 -14.67 15.51 -3.08
C VAL A 55 -15.52 16.54 -3.83
N LYS A 56 -15.42 17.80 -3.39
CA LYS A 56 -16.27 18.88 -3.89
C LYS A 56 -16.08 19.18 -5.39
N PRO A 57 -14.86 19.29 -5.93
CA PRO A 57 -14.66 19.44 -7.37
C PRO A 57 -15.14 18.20 -8.14
N ALA A 58 -14.89 16.97 -7.66
CA ALA A 58 -15.34 15.75 -8.32
C ALA A 58 -16.89 15.65 -8.42
N LEU A 59 -17.61 15.90 -7.32
CA LEU A 59 -19.08 15.94 -7.32
C LEU A 59 -19.65 17.02 -8.24
N LYS A 60 -19.00 18.19 -8.31
CA LYS A 60 -19.41 19.24 -9.25
C LYS A 60 -19.21 18.82 -10.69
N ALA A 61 -18.15 18.07 -11.00
CA ALA A 61 -17.92 17.56 -12.34
C ALA A 61 -19.03 16.59 -12.74
N LEU A 62 -19.33 15.60 -11.88
CA LEU A 62 -20.41 14.63 -12.12
C LEU A 62 -21.77 15.31 -12.29
N ALA A 63 -22.08 16.33 -11.48
CA ALA A 63 -23.34 17.08 -11.57
C ALA A 63 -23.53 17.89 -12.88
N LEU A 64 -22.47 18.06 -13.68
CA LEU A 64 -22.53 18.70 -14.99
C LEU A 64 -22.67 17.70 -16.15
N LEU A 65 -22.61 16.40 -15.85
CA LEU A 65 -22.65 15.30 -16.79
C LEU A 65 -23.98 14.54 -16.69
N ASP A 66 -24.28 13.73 -17.71
CA ASP A 66 -25.35 12.73 -17.61
C ASP A 66 -24.77 11.52 -16.88
N THR A 67 -25.35 11.15 -15.74
CA THR A 67 -24.73 10.19 -14.82
C THR A 67 -24.67 8.77 -15.37
N ASP A 68 -25.47 8.46 -16.39
CA ASP A 68 -25.53 7.14 -17.03
C ASP A 68 -24.80 7.12 -18.39
N SER A 69 -24.05 8.17 -18.72
CA SER A 69 -23.34 8.29 -19.98
C SER A 69 -21.84 8.00 -19.84
N GLN A 70 -21.20 7.67 -20.96
CA GLN A 70 -19.77 7.38 -21.02
C GLN A 70 -18.91 8.54 -20.49
N GLU A 71 -19.35 9.78 -20.67
CA GLU A 71 -18.65 10.97 -20.18
C GLU A 71 -18.56 11.04 -18.65
N ALA A 72 -19.47 10.37 -17.92
CA ALA A 72 -19.46 10.32 -16.45
C ALA A 72 -18.42 9.35 -15.88
N LEU A 73 -17.89 8.40 -16.66
CA LEU A 73 -17.02 7.33 -16.18
C LEU A 73 -15.80 7.85 -15.39
N LEU A 74 -15.09 8.85 -15.93
CA LEU A 74 -13.93 9.44 -15.26
C LEU A 74 -14.31 10.07 -13.91
N ALA A 75 -15.49 10.69 -13.82
CA ALA A 75 -15.98 11.29 -12.59
C ALA A 75 -16.40 10.22 -11.57
N LEU A 76 -17.05 9.14 -12.03
CA LEU A 76 -17.47 8.04 -11.19
C LEU A 76 -16.28 7.28 -10.61
N ASN A 77 -15.29 6.91 -11.43
CA ASN A 77 -14.10 6.21 -10.95
C ASN A 77 -13.31 7.06 -9.94
N LEU A 78 -13.11 8.35 -10.25
CA LEU A 78 -12.40 9.25 -9.32
C LEU A 78 -13.17 9.43 -8.01
N LEU A 79 -14.49 9.53 -8.04
CA LEU A 79 -15.29 9.56 -6.80
C LEU A 79 -15.20 8.24 -6.03
N GLY A 80 -15.19 7.10 -6.73
CA GLY A 80 -14.93 5.80 -6.13
C GLY A 80 -13.62 5.78 -5.35
N GLU A 81 -12.51 6.16 -6.00
CA GLU A 81 -11.18 6.25 -5.38
C GLU A 81 -11.14 7.22 -4.19
N ILE A 82 -11.70 8.42 -4.33
CA ILE A 82 -11.77 9.40 -3.23
C ILE A 82 -12.51 8.83 -2.02
N HIS A 83 -13.62 8.13 -2.25
CA HIS A 83 -14.41 7.56 -1.15
C HIS A 83 -13.72 6.33 -0.51
N VAL A 84 -12.92 5.56 -1.24
CA VAL A 84 -12.03 4.54 -0.66
C VAL A 84 -11.05 5.20 0.32
N GLU A 85 -10.38 6.27 -0.11
CA GLU A 85 -9.40 6.99 0.72
C GLU A 85 -10.04 7.67 1.94
N LEU A 86 -11.33 8.03 1.88
CA LEU A 86 -12.10 8.53 3.02
C LEU A 86 -12.56 7.43 3.98
N GLY A 87 -12.42 6.15 3.61
CA GLY A 87 -13.00 5.02 4.31
C GLY A 87 -14.52 4.90 4.17
N ASP A 88 -15.14 5.60 3.23
CA ASP A 88 -16.58 5.53 2.92
C ASP A 88 -16.83 4.47 1.84
N ILE A 89 -16.72 3.21 2.26
CA ILE A 89 -16.75 2.04 1.37
C ILE A 89 -18.10 1.89 0.66
N ASP A 90 -19.21 2.22 1.33
CA ASP A 90 -20.56 2.18 0.76
C ASP A 90 -20.67 3.10 -0.46
N SER A 91 -20.26 4.35 -0.32
CA SER A 91 -20.29 5.32 -1.42
C SER A 91 -19.32 4.94 -2.53
N ALA A 92 -18.11 4.49 -2.19
CA ALA A 92 -17.12 4.05 -3.16
C ALA A 92 -17.69 2.93 -4.05
N ARG A 93 -18.26 1.90 -3.42
CA ARG A 93 -18.88 0.76 -4.12
C ARG A 93 -20.03 1.20 -5.02
N GLN A 94 -20.86 2.15 -4.59
CA GLN A 94 -21.95 2.68 -5.43
C GLN A 94 -21.44 3.34 -6.71
N TYR A 95 -20.39 4.16 -6.62
CA TYR A 95 -19.82 4.81 -7.81
C TYR A 95 -19.19 3.79 -8.77
N PHE A 96 -18.44 2.82 -8.26
CA PHE A 96 -17.85 1.78 -9.12
C PHE A 96 -18.91 0.87 -9.74
N LEU A 97 -19.99 0.53 -9.02
CA LEU A 97 -21.13 -0.20 -9.58
C LEU A 97 -21.78 0.58 -10.72
N GLN A 98 -21.99 1.89 -10.54
CA GLN A 98 -22.53 2.73 -11.60
C GLN A 98 -21.58 2.77 -12.82
N ALA A 99 -20.27 2.92 -12.61
CA ALA A 99 -19.30 2.85 -13.69
C ALA A 99 -19.32 1.49 -14.41
N ALA A 100 -19.50 0.40 -13.67
CA ALA A 100 -19.63 -0.95 -14.21
C ALA A 100 -20.94 -1.18 -14.99
N THR A 101 -22.01 -0.41 -14.73
CA THR A 101 -23.22 -0.44 -15.58
C THR A 101 -23.05 0.28 -16.91
N ILE A 102 -22.12 1.24 -16.98
CA ILE A 102 -21.85 2.02 -18.20
C ILE A 102 -20.83 1.29 -19.09
N ASP A 103 -19.83 0.65 -18.48
CA ASP A 103 -18.78 -0.13 -19.14
C ASP A 103 -18.78 -1.56 -18.58
N GLU A 104 -19.74 -2.37 -19.01
CA GLU A 104 -20.04 -3.71 -18.45
C GLU A 104 -18.90 -4.73 -18.63
N ASP A 105 -18.13 -4.62 -19.70
CA ASP A 105 -17.08 -5.56 -20.08
C ASP A 105 -15.67 -4.97 -20.03
N GLY A 106 -15.53 -3.68 -19.66
CA GLY A 106 -14.24 -3.01 -19.61
C GLY A 106 -13.66 -2.72 -21.00
N SER A 107 -14.48 -2.68 -22.05
CA SER A 107 -14.06 -2.45 -23.43
C SER A 107 -13.86 -0.97 -23.76
N ILE A 108 -14.44 -0.06 -22.95
CA ILE A 108 -14.22 1.38 -23.13
C ILE A 108 -12.76 1.72 -22.80
N PRO A 109 -12.07 2.56 -23.62
CA PRO A 109 -10.70 2.98 -23.33
C PRO A 109 -10.54 3.66 -21.97
N GLU A 110 -9.41 3.43 -21.31
CA GLU A 110 -9.09 4.00 -19.99
C GLU A 110 -9.04 5.54 -20.03
N GLU A 111 -8.65 6.14 -21.16
CA GLU A 111 -8.64 7.59 -21.35
C GLU A 111 -10.05 8.21 -21.30
N LEU A 112 -11.08 7.37 -21.45
CA LEU A 112 -12.49 7.74 -21.35
C LEU A 112 -13.13 7.24 -20.04
N GLY A 113 -12.33 6.71 -19.11
CA GLY A 113 -12.78 6.19 -17.81
C GLY A 113 -13.27 4.74 -17.85
N GLY A 114 -13.02 4.00 -18.93
CA GLY A 114 -13.30 2.57 -18.99
C GLY A 114 -12.20 1.71 -18.35
N GLY A 115 -12.13 0.44 -18.75
CA GLY A 115 -11.06 -0.48 -18.36
C GLY A 115 -11.31 -1.24 -17.05
N ALA A 116 -10.25 -1.83 -16.51
CA ALA A 116 -10.35 -2.87 -15.49
C ALA A 116 -10.51 -2.36 -14.05
N GLU A 117 -10.02 -1.15 -13.74
CA GLU A 117 -9.81 -0.65 -12.38
C GLU A 117 -11.05 -0.79 -11.48
N LYS A 118 -12.20 -0.33 -11.97
CA LYS A 118 -13.49 -0.41 -11.26
C LYS A 118 -13.86 -1.84 -10.85
N PHE A 119 -13.54 -2.84 -11.67
CA PHE A 119 -13.85 -4.23 -11.34
C PHE A 119 -12.94 -4.78 -10.25
N LEU A 120 -11.67 -4.37 -10.26
CA LEU A 120 -10.72 -4.75 -9.19
C LEU A 120 -11.13 -4.14 -7.86
N TRP A 121 -11.56 -2.87 -7.85
CA TRP A 121 -12.15 -2.24 -6.67
C TRP A 121 -13.41 -2.95 -6.20
N LEU A 122 -14.36 -3.24 -7.10
CA LEU A 122 -15.60 -3.95 -6.72
C LEU A 122 -15.32 -5.32 -6.12
N ALA A 123 -14.29 -6.02 -6.56
CA ALA A 123 -13.90 -7.31 -5.99
C ALA A 123 -13.40 -7.19 -4.55
N GLN A 124 -12.55 -6.18 -4.27
CA GLN A 124 -11.97 -5.94 -2.94
C GLN A 124 -12.96 -5.32 -1.95
N LEU A 125 -13.89 -4.48 -2.44
CA LEU A 125 -14.88 -3.79 -1.61
C LEU A 125 -16.16 -4.61 -1.38
N ASN A 126 -16.20 -5.86 -1.84
CA ASN A 126 -17.36 -6.72 -1.67
C ASN A 126 -17.39 -7.32 -0.25
N GLU A 127 -18.33 -6.86 0.57
CA GLU A 127 -18.49 -7.32 1.97
C GLU A 127 -18.82 -8.81 2.09
N GLU A 128 -19.55 -9.39 1.14
CA GLU A 128 -19.90 -10.81 1.17
C GLU A 128 -18.74 -11.71 0.72
N GLY A 129 -17.76 -11.15 0.00
CA GLY A 129 -16.64 -11.88 -0.55
C GLY A 129 -17.04 -12.99 -1.53
N GLY A 130 -16.31 -14.09 -1.49
CA GLY A 130 -16.66 -15.34 -2.17
C GLY A 130 -16.82 -15.20 -3.69
N GLN A 131 -17.85 -15.85 -4.24
CA GLN A 131 -18.02 -15.97 -5.70
C GLN A 131 -18.25 -14.62 -6.38
N GLU A 132 -18.93 -13.66 -5.75
CA GLU A 132 -19.13 -12.34 -6.35
C GLU A 132 -17.79 -11.59 -6.49
N SER A 133 -16.88 -11.71 -5.51
CA SER A 133 -15.53 -11.14 -5.63
C SER A 133 -14.73 -11.79 -6.75
N VAL A 134 -14.83 -13.12 -6.91
CA VAL A 134 -14.22 -13.82 -8.04
C VAL A 134 -14.76 -13.31 -9.37
N ASP A 135 -16.08 -13.16 -9.51
CA ASP A 135 -16.69 -12.69 -10.75
C ASP A 135 -16.20 -11.27 -11.13
N TRP A 136 -16.02 -10.39 -10.14
CA TRP A 136 -15.46 -9.06 -10.37
C TRP A 136 -13.98 -9.09 -10.75
N PHE A 137 -13.16 -9.88 -10.06
CA PHE A 137 -11.75 -10.06 -10.44
C PHE A 137 -11.61 -10.65 -11.84
N GLU A 138 -12.43 -11.64 -12.22
CA GLU A 138 -12.40 -12.26 -13.54
C GLU A 138 -12.75 -11.26 -14.64
N LYS A 139 -13.72 -10.35 -14.42
CA LYS A 139 -14.01 -9.24 -15.34
C LYS A 139 -12.82 -8.31 -15.51
N GLY A 140 -12.20 -7.89 -14.40
CA GLY A 140 -10.99 -7.07 -14.42
C GLY A 140 -9.84 -7.75 -15.17
N ALA A 141 -9.59 -9.01 -14.87
CA ALA A 141 -8.57 -9.82 -15.53
C ALA A 141 -8.84 -10.02 -17.02
N MET A 142 -10.09 -10.21 -17.43
CA MET A 142 -10.47 -10.29 -18.85
C MET A 142 -10.18 -8.98 -19.59
N SER A 143 -10.61 -7.84 -19.04
CA SER A 143 -10.33 -6.52 -19.62
C SER A 143 -8.81 -6.29 -19.75
N LEU A 144 -8.02 -6.63 -18.73
CA LEU A 144 -6.56 -6.51 -18.78
C LEU A 144 -5.92 -7.41 -19.84
N ARG A 145 -6.37 -8.67 -19.98
CA ARG A 145 -5.86 -9.57 -21.03
C ARG A 145 -6.11 -9.01 -22.42
N LEU A 146 -7.29 -8.45 -22.69
CA LEU A 146 -7.61 -7.81 -23.97
C LEU A 146 -6.71 -6.59 -24.25
N GLN A 147 -6.47 -5.76 -23.22
CA GLN A 147 -5.58 -4.60 -23.36
C GLN A 147 -4.12 -5.01 -23.62
N ILE A 148 -3.64 -6.04 -22.93
CA ILE A 148 -2.30 -6.62 -23.13
C ILE A 148 -2.17 -7.18 -24.55
N GLU A 149 -3.16 -7.90 -25.05
CA GLU A 149 -3.18 -8.42 -26.42
C GLU A 149 -3.16 -7.28 -27.46
N ALA A 150 -3.98 -6.24 -27.27
CA ALA A 150 -4.00 -5.08 -28.16
C ALA A 150 -2.65 -4.35 -28.21
N LEU A 151 -1.95 -4.24 -27.09
CA LEU A 151 -0.60 -3.66 -27.03
C LEU A 151 0.43 -4.54 -27.75
N LEU A 152 0.35 -5.87 -27.63
CA LEU A 152 1.22 -6.80 -28.37
C LEU A 152 1.00 -6.71 -29.89
N ASP A 153 -0.26 -6.65 -30.32
CA ASP A 153 -0.65 -6.57 -31.73
C ASP A 153 -0.25 -5.25 -32.39
N SER A 154 -0.11 -4.17 -31.61
CA SER A 154 0.29 -2.85 -32.10
C SER A 154 1.71 -2.81 -32.71
N GLY A 155 2.56 -3.81 -32.42
CA GLY A 155 3.82 -4.07 -33.13
C GLY A 155 4.91 -3.00 -32.94
N LYS A 156 5.78 -3.23 -31.94
CA LYS A 156 6.81 -2.35 -31.34
C LYS A 156 6.26 -1.40 -30.29
N LEU A 157 6.36 -1.85 -29.05
CA LEU A 157 6.16 -1.03 -27.87
C LEU A 157 7.23 0.06 -27.84
N SER A 158 6.81 1.32 -27.81
CA SER A 158 7.68 2.42 -27.39
C SER A 158 8.04 2.24 -25.91
N ALA A 159 8.91 3.09 -25.36
CA ALA A 159 9.15 3.10 -23.92
C ALA A 159 7.84 3.29 -23.12
N GLU A 160 6.91 4.10 -23.63
CA GLU A 160 5.56 4.23 -23.03
C GLU A 160 4.75 2.93 -23.14
N GLY A 161 4.84 2.23 -24.28
CA GLY A 161 4.17 0.94 -24.47
C GLY A 161 4.72 -0.15 -23.53
N GLU A 162 6.04 -0.22 -23.33
CA GLU A 162 6.67 -1.17 -22.40
C GLU A 162 6.26 -0.89 -20.95
N ALA A 163 6.17 0.39 -20.56
CA ALA A 163 5.68 0.79 -19.25
C ALA A 163 4.21 0.40 -19.05
N ALA A 164 3.34 0.69 -20.03
CA ALA A 164 1.93 0.32 -20.00
C ALA A 164 1.75 -1.21 -19.94
N MET A 165 2.55 -1.98 -20.69
CA MET A 165 2.54 -3.44 -20.62
C MET A 165 2.96 -3.96 -19.25
N THR A 166 3.98 -3.35 -18.64
CA THR A 166 4.45 -3.72 -17.31
C THR A 166 3.39 -3.42 -16.24
N GLU A 167 2.74 -2.27 -16.32
CA GLU A 167 1.63 -1.91 -15.44
C GLU A 167 0.45 -2.88 -15.58
N LYS A 168 0.02 -3.18 -16.80
CA LYS A 168 -1.13 -4.06 -17.05
C LYS A 168 -0.86 -5.50 -16.67
N THR A 169 0.34 -6.02 -16.93
CA THR A 169 0.73 -7.36 -16.46
C THR A 169 0.83 -7.43 -14.94
N ARG A 170 1.30 -6.36 -14.27
CA ARG A 170 1.24 -6.25 -12.80
C ARG A 170 -0.20 -6.32 -12.30
N LYS A 171 -1.10 -5.47 -12.81
CA LYS A 171 -2.53 -5.45 -12.42
C LYS A 171 -3.21 -6.80 -12.68
N LEU A 172 -2.88 -7.46 -13.80
CA LEU A 172 -3.41 -8.79 -14.09
C LEU A 172 -2.94 -9.80 -13.06
N ALA A 173 -1.67 -9.79 -12.70
CA ALA A 173 -1.14 -10.70 -11.69
C ALA A 173 -1.75 -10.44 -10.30
N VAL A 174 -1.95 -9.18 -9.91
CA VAL A 174 -2.68 -8.80 -8.67
C VAL A 174 -4.09 -9.37 -8.69
N ALA A 175 -4.83 -9.20 -9.80
CA ALA A 175 -6.19 -9.73 -9.93
C ALA A 175 -6.21 -11.27 -9.79
N LEU A 176 -5.26 -11.97 -10.42
CA LEU A 176 -5.13 -13.43 -10.29
C LEU A 176 -4.79 -13.84 -8.86
N CYS A 177 -3.90 -13.11 -8.17
CA CYS A 177 -3.56 -13.37 -6.77
C CYS A 177 -4.78 -13.16 -5.86
N GLY A 178 -5.56 -12.10 -6.09
CA GLY A 178 -6.81 -11.85 -5.37
C GLY A 178 -7.82 -13.00 -5.53
N VAL A 179 -7.97 -13.57 -6.73
CA VAL A 179 -8.82 -14.77 -6.92
C VAL A 179 -8.27 -15.97 -6.13
N VAL A 180 -6.95 -16.19 -6.14
CA VAL A 180 -6.33 -17.27 -5.35
C VAL A 180 -6.63 -17.08 -3.86
N GLU A 181 -6.49 -15.87 -3.33
CA GLU A 181 -6.79 -15.56 -1.93
C GLU A 181 -8.24 -15.89 -1.57
N VAL A 182 -9.20 -15.50 -2.41
CA VAL A 182 -10.62 -15.84 -2.20
C VAL A 182 -10.86 -17.35 -2.18
N TYR A 183 -10.18 -18.13 -3.03
CA TYR A 183 -10.25 -19.60 -2.97
C TYR A 183 -9.51 -20.21 -1.78
N MET A 184 -8.57 -19.49 -1.17
CA MET A 184 -7.88 -19.93 0.03
C MET A 184 -8.60 -19.54 1.32
N THR A 185 -9.59 -18.63 1.25
CA THR A 185 -10.42 -18.22 2.39
C THR A 185 -11.88 -18.62 2.19
N ASP A 186 -12.62 -17.86 1.39
CA ASP A 186 -14.08 -17.84 1.34
C ASP A 186 -14.64 -19.04 0.58
N LEU A 187 -13.96 -19.42 -0.51
CA LEU A 187 -14.32 -20.53 -1.39
C LEU A 187 -13.42 -21.76 -1.16
N SER A 188 -12.78 -21.85 0.01
CA SER A 188 -11.87 -22.95 0.37
C SER A 188 -12.54 -24.33 0.45
N TRP A 189 -13.88 -24.38 0.48
CA TRP A 189 -14.66 -25.63 0.48
C TRP A 189 -15.10 -26.11 -0.92
N GLU A 190 -14.81 -25.35 -1.97
CA GLU A 190 -15.14 -25.78 -3.34
C GLU A 190 -14.25 -26.95 -3.78
N GLU A 191 -14.84 -27.95 -4.46
CA GLU A 191 -14.12 -29.18 -4.86
C GLU A 191 -12.94 -28.90 -5.81
N ASP A 192 -13.00 -27.79 -6.56
CA ASP A 192 -11.99 -27.38 -7.53
C ASP A 192 -11.08 -26.25 -7.04
N ALA A 193 -11.18 -25.84 -5.77
CA ALA A 193 -10.41 -24.72 -5.20
C ALA A 193 -8.91 -24.89 -5.40
N GLU A 194 -8.35 -26.05 -5.04
CA GLU A 194 -6.91 -26.32 -5.19
C GLU A 194 -6.48 -26.26 -6.68
N GLN A 195 -7.29 -26.85 -7.58
CA GLN A 195 -6.99 -26.85 -9.00
C GLN A 195 -7.00 -25.43 -9.59
N LYS A 196 -7.96 -24.60 -9.17
CA LYS A 196 -8.04 -23.19 -9.57
C LYS A 196 -6.84 -22.41 -9.04
N CYS A 197 -6.49 -22.56 -7.76
CA CYS A 197 -5.33 -21.92 -7.17
C CYS A 197 -4.04 -22.25 -7.93
N GLU A 198 -3.79 -23.52 -8.25
CA GLU A 198 -2.62 -23.94 -9.03
C GLU A 198 -2.57 -23.32 -10.42
N SER A 199 -3.71 -23.28 -11.13
CA SER A 199 -3.77 -22.69 -12.47
C SER A 199 -3.50 -21.19 -12.43
N LEU A 200 -4.18 -20.48 -11.53
CA LEU A 200 -4.12 -19.02 -11.42
C LEU A 200 -2.73 -18.54 -10.98
N VAL A 201 -2.12 -19.21 -10.01
CA VAL A 201 -0.80 -18.81 -9.51
C VAL A 201 0.31 -19.13 -10.51
N THR A 202 0.14 -20.19 -11.31
CA THR A 202 1.03 -20.49 -12.44
C THR A 202 0.93 -19.38 -13.51
N GLU A 203 -0.29 -18.95 -13.85
CA GLU A 203 -0.50 -17.83 -14.77
C GLU A 203 0.12 -16.54 -14.21
N ALA A 204 -0.15 -16.18 -12.95
CA ALA A 204 0.34 -14.96 -12.33
C ALA A 204 1.88 -14.85 -12.36
N THR A 205 2.57 -15.95 -12.03
CA THR A 205 4.04 -16.00 -12.08
C THR A 205 4.62 -15.96 -13.50
N MET A 206 3.86 -16.40 -14.52
CA MET A 206 4.25 -16.27 -15.92
C MET A 206 4.02 -14.86 -16.48
N VAL A 207 2.91 -14.23 -16.09
CA VAL A 207 2.52 -12.90 -16.55
C VAL A 207 3.44 -11.82 -15.97
N ALA A 208 3.79 -11.93 -14.69
CA ALA A 208 4.51 -10.87 -13.98
C ALA A 208 5.67 -11.42 -13.11
N PRO A 209 6.63 -12.18 -13.69
CA PRO A 209 7.71 -12.86 -12.95
C PRO A 209 8.67 -11.92 -12.21
N GLN A 210 8.67 -10.64 -12.55
CA GLN A 210 9.50 -9.58 -11.97
C GLN A 210 8.90 -8.91 -10.73
N PHE A 211 7.67 -9.26 -10.35
CA PHE A 211 6.99 -8.72 -9.18
C PHE A 211 6.97 -9.74 -8.04
N ALA A 212 7.02 -9.24 -6.81
CA ALA A 212 7.14 -10.06 -5.61
C ALA A 212 5.86 -10.86 -5.31
N GLU A 213 4.71 -10.23 -5.48
CA GLU A 213 3.39 -10.72 -5.03
C GLU A 213 2.95 -12.05 -5.66
N PRO A 214 3.13 -12.31 -6.97
CA PRO A 214 2.83 -13.64 -7.53
C PRO A 214 3.64 -14.77 -6.89
N TRP A 215 4.89 -14.50 -6.51
CA TRP A 215 5.74 -15.47 -5.82
C TRP A 215 5.31 -15.67 -4.35
N GLN A 216 4.81 -14.63 -3.69
CA GLN A 216 4.26 -14.73 -2.33
C GLN A 216 2.98 -15.57 -2.33
N THR A 217 2.11 -15.32 -3.30
CA THR A 217 0.88 -16.11 -3.51
C THR A 217 1.21 -17.57 -3.83
N LEU A 218 2.21 -17.81 -4.68
CA LEU A 218 2.71 -19.18 -4.94
C LEU A 218 3.16 -19.87 -3.65
N ALA A 219 3.90 -19.15 -2.80
CA ALA A 219 4.32 -19.70 -1.53
C ALA A 219 3.14 -20.05 -0.63
N ASN A 220 2.14 -19.17 -0.54
CA ASN A 220 0.92 -19.41 0.25
C ASN A 220 0.20 -20.69 -0.21
N VAL A 221 0.02 -20.86 -1.53
CA VAL A 221 -0.56 -22.10 -2.10
C VAL A 221 0.29 -23.32 -1.74
N ARG A 222 1.63 -23.24 -1.85
CA ARG A 222 2.53 -24.35 -1.53
C ARG A 222 2.53 -24.72 -0.05
N ILE A 223 2.40 -23.75 0.85
CA ILE A 223 2.24 -23.97 2.29
C ILE A 223 0.97 -24.78 2.55
N SER A 224 -0.17 -24.37 1.97
CA SER A 224 -1.45 -25.07 2.12
C SER A 224 -1.42 -26.51 1.58
N GLN A 225 -0.59 -26.76 0.56
CA GLN A 225 -0.33 -28.09 -0.01
C GLN A 225 0.70 -28.92 0.76
N GLN A 226 1.25 -28.40 1.85
CA GLN A 226 2.34 -29.03 2.63
C GLN A 226 3.62 -29.25 1.80
N ARG A 227 3.89 -28.36 0.84
CA ARG A 227 5.08 -28.37 -0.04
C ARG A 227 6.07 -27.28 0.41
N LEU A 228 6.63 -27.47 1.61
CA LEU A 228 7.42 -26.44 2.29
C LEU A 228 8.67 -26.01 1.52
N GLU A 229 9.41 -26.93 0.90
CA GLU A 229 10.61 -26.55 0.13
C GLU A 229 10.28 -25.68 -1.09
N ASP A 230 9.16 -25.97 -1.75
CA ASP A 230 8.68 -25.18 -2.89
C ASP A 230 8.20 -23.79 -2.44
N ALA A 231 7.54 -23.70 -1.27
CA ALA A 231 7.16 -22.44 -0.66
C ALA A 231 8.39 -21.58 -0.33
N GLN A 232 9.39 -22.17 0.32
CA GLN A 232 10.64 -21.47 0.64
C GLN A 232 11.36 -20.98 -0.62
N ALA A 233 11.39 -21.76 -1.69
CA ALA A 233 11.99 -21.34 -2.96
C ALA A 233 11.23 -20.15 -3.58
N ALA A 234 9.90 -20.15 -3.52
CA ALA A 234 9.07 -19.05 -4.00
C ALA A 234 9.27 -17.77 -3.15
N LEU A 235 9.30 -17.88 -1.81
CA LEU A 235 9.55 -16.75 -0.91
C LEU A 235 10.93 -16.12 -1.11
N LYS A 236 11.97 -16.95 -1.24
CA LYS A 236 13.33 -16.45 -1.54
C LYS A 236 13.38 -15.71 -2.87
N ARG A 237 12.71 -16.25 -3.89
CA ARG A 237 12.59 -15.55 -5.18
C ARG A 237 11.84 -14.24 -5.06
N SER A 238 10.78 -14.18 -4.25
CA SER A 238 10.06 -12.94 -3.96
C SER A 238 10.98 -11.89 -3.32
N LEU A 239 11.74 -12.27 -2.28
CA LEU A 239 12.69 -11.40 -1.58
C LEU A 239 13.81 -10.87 -2.48
N ASP A 240 14.40 -11.74 -3.30
CA ASP A 240 15.51 -11.38 -4.21
C ASP A 240 15.15 -10.28 -5.22
N LEU A 241 13.86 -10.03 -5.46
CA LEU A 241 13.40 -8.96 -6.34
C LEU A 241 13.51 -7.56 -5.72
N TRP A 242 13.52 -7.44 -4.39
CA TRP A 242 13.37 -6.13 -3.75
C TRP A 242 14.17 -5.91 -2.46
N LYS A 243 14.71 -6.95 -1.82
CA LYS A 243 15.38 -6.85 -0.51
C LYS A 243 16.55 -5.85 -0.50
N ASP A 244 17.30 -5.78 -1.59
CA ASP A 244 18.47 -4.90 -1.74
C ASP A 244 18.12 -3.51 -2.33
N LEU A 245 16.82 -3.23 -2.56
CA LEU A 245 16.35 -1.96 -3.11
C LEU A 245 16.03 -0.96 -2.00
N PRO A 246 16.25 0.36 -2.24
CA PRO A 246 15.89 1.39 -1.29
C PRO A 246 14.37 1.45 -1.06
N PRO A 247 13.88 1.90 0.12
CA PRO A 247 12.45 1.94 0.45
C PRO A 247 11.57 2.67 -0.56
N GLU A 248 12.09 3.70 -1.23
CA GLU A 248 11.32 4.52 -2.18
C GLU A 248 11.19 3.88 -3.58
N ASN A 249 11.78 2.70 -3.79
CA ASN A 249 11.72 2.04 -5.09
C ASN A 249 10.32 1.44 -5.35
N PRO A 250 9.65 1.74 -6.49
CA PRO A 250 8.29 1.26 -6.79
C PRO A 250 8.11 -0.27 -6.92
N ILE A 251 9.21 -1.04 -6.94
CA ILE A 251 9.21 -2.50 -6.96
C ILE A 251 9.10 -3.06 -5.53
N VAL A 252 9.53 -2.30 -4.52
CA VAL A 252 9.36 -2.71 -3.11
C VAL A 252 7.87 -2.83 -2.82
N PRO A 253 7.39 -3.98 -2.32
CA PRO A 253 5.98 -4.16 -2.02
C PRO A 253 5.52 -3.18 -0.94
N GLU A 254 4.25 -2.81 -0.99
CA GLU A 254 3.66 -1.90 -0.02
C GLU A 254 3.69 -2.50 1.40
N PHE A 255 3.51 -1.64 2.40
CA PHE A 255 3.61 -2.03 3.81
C PHE A 255 2.72 -3.25 4.15
N PRO A 256 1.42 -3.29 3.80
CA PRO A 256 0.58 -4.45 4.13
C PRO A 256 1.05 -5.75 3.46
N ALA A 257 1.51 -5.68 2.21
CA ALA A 257 2.02 -6.85 1.49
C ALA A 257 3.28 -7.43 2.17
N ARG A 258 4.15 -6.58 2.74
CA ARG A 258 5.32 -7.04 3.50
C ARG A 258 4.97 -7.61 4.88
N VAL A 259 3.90 -7.12 5.51
CA VAL A 259 3.37 -7.75 6.74
C VAL A 259 2.89 -9.18 6.44
N SER A 260 2.13 -9.36 5.36
CA SER A 260 1.70 -10.69 4.90
C SER A 260 2.90 -11.59 4.55
N LEU A 261 3.91 -11.04 3.86
CA LEU A 261 5.15 -11.77 3.58
C LEU A 261 5.85 -12.25 4.86
N ALA A 262 5.95 -11.41 5.91
CA ALA A 262 6.59 -11.80 7.16
C ALA A 262 5.89 -13.01 7.80
N ARG A 263 4.55 -13.06 7.76
CA ARG A 263 3.77 -14.22 8.22
C ARG A 263 4.09 -15.49 7.43
N LEU A 264 4.16 -15.39 6.10
CA LEU A 264 4.53 -16.51 5.24
C LEU A 264 5.96 -17.00 5.48
N LEU A 265 6.90 -16.08 5.72
CA LEU A 265 8.30 -16.43 6.05
C LEU A 265 8.39 -17.17 7.38
N MET A 266 7.66 -16.72 8.40
CA MET A 266 7.58 -17.41 9.70
C MET A 266 6.97 -18.81 9.56
N GLU A 267 5.87 -18.95 8.81
CA GLU A 267 5.22 -20.24 8.57
C GLU A 267 6.10 -21.19 7.73
N ALA A 268 6.96 -20.64 6.88
CA ALA A 268 7.88 -21.39 6.05
C ALA A 268 9.24 -21.71 6.70
N ASP A 269 9.40 -21.49 8.02
CA ASP A 269 10.67 -21.64 8.75
C ASP A 269 11.84 -20.79 8.20
N LEU A 270 11.53 -19.66 7.55
CA LEU A 270 12.50 -18.65 7.11
C LEU A 270 12.59 -17.53 8.14
N ASP A 271 12.92 -17.89 9.38
CA ASP A 271 12.80 -16.99 10.52
C ASP A 271 13.73 -15.77 10.41
N VAL A 272 14.96 -15.94 9.90
CA VAL A 272 15.93 -14.86 9.76
C VAL A 272 15.42 -13.81 8.77
N GLU A 273 14.99 -14.26 7.59
CA GLU A 273 14.41 -13.40 6.57
C GLU A 273 13.13 -12.71 7.07
N ALA A 274 12.31 -13.39 7.88
CA ALA A 274 11.13 -12.77 8.50
C ALA A 274 11.51 -11.59 9.40
N ILE A 275 12.51 -11.75 10.27
CA ILE A 275 13.00 -10.67 11.14
C ILE A 275 13.58 -9.51 10.33
N GLU A 276 14.35 -9.78 9.27
CA GLU A 276 14.88 -8.71 8.40
C GLU A 276 13.77 -7.87 7.75
N VAL A 277 12.67 -8.51 7.31
CA VAL A 277 11.50 -7.81 6.76
C VAL A 277 10.80 -6.98 7.85
N LEU A 278 10.62 -7.53 9.04
CA LEU A 278 9.94 -6.86 10.16
C LEU A 278 10.75 -5.68 10.71
N ASP A 279 12.08 -5.80 10.80
CA ASP A 279 12.98 -4.70 11.16
C ASP A 279 12.84 -3.53 10.18
N ARG A 280 12.78 -3.83 8.87
CA ARG A 280 12.58 -2.81 7.84
C ARG A 280 11.21 -2.15 7.95
N LEU A 281 10.15 -2.91 8.25
CA LEU A 281 8.81 -2.37 8.47
C LEU A 281 8.77 -1.41 9.66
N VAL A 282 9.37 -1.78 10.80
CA VAL A 282 9.49 -0.89 11.97
C VAL A 282 10.29 0.38 11.63
N GLY A 283 11.32 0.27 10.79
CA GLY A 283 12.08 1.43 10.34
C GLY A 283 11.27 2.42 9.49
N GLU A 284 10.17 1.98 8.88
CA GLU A 284 9.27 2.81 8.06
C GLU A 284 8.07 3.33 8.86
N ASP A 285 7.47 2.49 9.70
CA ASP A 285 6.38 2.84 10.61
C ASP A 285 6.54 2.10 11.95
N ASP A 286 6.96 2.84 12.98
CA ASP A 286 7.13 2.32 14.33
C ASP A 286 5.83 2.28 15.15
N SER A 287 4.70 2.69 14.57
CA SER A 287 3.40 2.72 15.24
C SER A 287 2.55 1.46 15.02
N SER A 288 2.99 0.52 14.16
CA SER A 288 2.24 -0.70 13.87
C SER A 288 2.30 -1.74 15.00
N VAL A 289 1.20 -1.92 15.73
CA VAL A 289 1.04 -2.93 16.80
C VAL A 289 1.36 -4.34 16.31
N GLU A 290 0.85 -4.68 15.12
CA GLU A 290 0.97 -6.00 14.50
C GLU A 290 2.41 -6.32 14.11
N VAL A 291 3.14 -5.38 13.53
CA VAL A 291 4.55 -5.59 13.14
C VAL A 291 5.42 -5.83 14.36
N TRP A 292 5.25 -5.04 15.43
CA TRP A 292 5.95 -5.26 16.69
C TRP A 292 5.62 -6.62 17.31
N TYR A 293 4.36 -7.04 17.24
CA TYR A 293 3.94 -8.35 17.71
C TYR A 293 4.59 -9.48 16.89
N LEU A 294 4.56 -9.39 15.55
CA LEU A 294 5.14 -10.39 14.66
C LEU A 294 6.65 -10.53 14.86
N GLY A 295 7.39 -9.42 15.01
CA GLY A 295 8.83 -9.49 15.29
C GLY A 295 9.12 -10.09 16.66
N GLY A 296 8.34 -9.72 17.67
CA GLY A 296 8.42 -10.33 18.99
C GLY A 296 8.16 -11.84 18.96
N TRP A 297 7.12 -12.28 18.25
CA TRP A 297 6.76 -13.69 18.12
C TRP A 297 7.76 -14.48 17.28
N GLY A 298 8.25 -13.92 16.17
CA GLY A 298 9.31 -14.52 15.35
C GLY A 298 10.59 -14.75 16.15
N LEU A 299 11.02 -13.75 16.93
CA LEU A 299 12.19 -13.88 17.82
C LEU A 299 11.97 -14.92 18.93
N TYR A 300 10.74 -15.06 19.42
CA TYR A 300 10.40 -16.11 20.38
C TYR A 300 10.57 -17.51 19.77
N ILE A 301 10.00 -17.74 18.57
CA ILE A 301 10.11 -19.00 17.81
C ILE A 301 11.57 -19.32 17.52
N MET A 302 12.36 -18.34 17.06
CA MET A 302 13.80 -18.53 16.84
C MET A 302 14.53 -18.99 18.11
N GLY A 303 14.22 -18.38 19.26
CA GLY A 303 14.79 -18.77 20.54
C GLY A 303 14.37 -20.18 20.97
N GLU A 304 13.13 -20.59 20.72
CA GLU A 304 12.67 -21.98 20.96
C GLU A 304 13.46 -22.99 20.14
N LYS A 305 13.59 -22.75 18.82
CA LYS A 305 14.38 -23.61 17.91
C LYS A 305 15.84 -23.72 18.35
N GLN A 306 16.44 -22.61 18.78
CA GLN A 306 17.82 -22.59 19.31
C GLN A 306 17.94 -23.36 20.63
N LYS A 307 16.99 -23.18 21.55
CA LYS A 307 16.97 -23.88 22.86
C LYS A 307 16.77 -25.39 22.69
N ASN A 308 15.98 -25.81 21.70
CA ASN A 308 15.74 -27.22 21.37
C ASN A 308 16.90 -27.87 20.58
N GLY A 309 17.89 -27.08 20.14
CA GLY A 309 19.03 -27.57 19.36
C GLY A 309 18.72 -27.87 17.90
N GLU A 310 17.61 -27.34 17.37
CA GLU A 310 17.19 -27.46 15.98
C GLU A 310 18.06 -26.59 15.06
N VAL A 311 18.53 -25.46 15.58
CA VAL A 311 19.49 -24.57 14.91
C VAL A 311 20.86 -24.69 15.58
N LYS A 312 21.85 -25.23 14.86
CA LYS A 312 23.24 -25.29 15.32
C LYS A 312 23.95 -24.02 14.90
N THR A 313 24.15 -23.09 15.83
CA THR A 313 25.06 -21.95 15.60
C THR A 313 26.49 -22.46 15.55
N GLU A 314 27.16 -22.29 14.41
CA GLU A 314 28.54 -22.78 14.20
C GLU A 314 29.58 -22.13 15.15
N ASN A 315 29.24 -21.01 15.81
CA ASN A 315 30.12 -20.25 16.69
C ASN A 315 29.44 -19.70 17.97
N GLY A 316 28.26 -20.21 18.36
CA GLY A 316 27.48 -19.63 19.47
C GLY A 316 27.82 -20.26 20.82
N ASP A 317 28.10 -19.43 21.83
CA ASP A 317 27.96 -19.83 23.24
C ASP A 317 26.53 -20.34 23.47
N GLY A 318 26.36 -21.33 24.35
CA GLY A 318 25.08 -22.02 24.61
C GLY A 318 23.90 -21.15 25.10
N ASP A 319 24.07 -19.83 25.10
CA ASP A 319 23.10 -18.79 25.49
C ASP A 319 22.52 -18.01 24.29
N SER A 320 22.75 -18.44 23.04
CA SER A 320 22.16 -17.79 21.83
C SER A 320 20.64 -17.59 21.94
N TRP A 321 19.90 -18.59 22.46
CA TRP A 321 18.45 -18.53 22.61
C TRP A 321 18.00 -17.41 23.58
N ARG A 322 18.84 -17.08 24.57
CA ARG A 322 18.58 -15.99 25.51
C ARG A 322 18.61 -14.64 24.82
N VAL A 323 19.53 -14.44 23.88
CA VAL A 323 19.63 -13.19 23.11
C VAL A 323 18.34 -12.98 22.30
N SER A 324 17.89 -14.01 21.57
CA SER A 324 16.62 -13.95 20.83
C SER A 324 15.43 -13.66 21.75
N TRP A 325 15.35 -14.26 22.93
CA TRP A 325 14.26 -14.02 23.87
C TRP A 325 14.32 -12.68 24.59
N ILE A 326 15.51 -12.12 24.82
CA ILE A 326 15.66 -10.75 25.34
C ILE A 326 15.11 -9.75 24.31
N SER A 327 15.46 -9.91 23.02
CA SER A 327 14.93 -9.08 21.95
C SER A 327 13.42 -9.29 21.78
N SER A 328 12.94 -10.54 21.78
CA SER A 328 11.51 -10.86 21.72
C SER A 328 10.71 -10.11 22.79
N ARG A 329 11.19 -10.12 24.04
CA ARG A 329 10.56 -9.38 25.14
C ARG A 329 10.45 -7.88 24.85
N GLN A 330 11.51 -7.24 24.36
CA GLN A 330 11.49 -5.81 24.03
C GLN A 330 10.44 -5.47 22.96
N TRP A 331 10.36 -6.30 21.91
CA TRP A 331 9.38 -6.15 20.83
C TRP A 331 7.94 -6.31 21.33
N LEU A 332 7.68 -7.36 22.13
CA LEU A 332 6.36 -7.63 22.68
C LEU A 332 5.91 -6.56 23.70
N ASP A 333 6.83 -6.07 24.53
CA ASP A 333 6.55 -4.96 25.45
C ASP A 333 6.19 -3.67 24.68
N HIS A 334 6.88 -3.39 23.56
CA HIS A 334 6.55 -2.27 22.69
C HIS A 334 5.18 -2.44 22.02
N SER A 335 4.90 -3.63 21.46
CA SER A 335 3.59 -3.97 20.89
C SER A 335 2.46 -3.73 21.88
N LEU A 336 2.58 -4.23 23.12
CA LEU A 336 1.56 -4.04 24.16
C LEU A 336 1.42 -2.59 24.64
N ARG A 337 2.46 -1.77 24.52
CA ARG A 337 2.39 -0.33 24.81
C ARG A 337 1.55 0.38 23.75
N LEU A 338 1.85 0.15 22.48
CA LEU A 338 1.07 0.69 21.35
C LEU A 338 -0.37 0.19 21.36
N PHE A 339 -0.58 -1.10 21.66
CA PHE A 339 -1.88 -1.72 21.81
C PHE A 339 -2.79 -0.91 22.75
N LYS A 340 -2.26 -0.54 23.92
CA LYS A 340 -2.99 0.29 24.90
C LYS A 340 -3.17 1.73 24.43
N GLN A 341 -2.13 2.33 23.86
CA GLN A 341 -2.15 3.73 23.42
C GLN A 341 -3.19 3.98 22.32
N GLN A 342 -3.33 3.02 21.40
CA GLN A 342 -4.19 3.11 20.24
C GLN A 342 -5.60 2.55 20.48
N ASN A 343 -5.86 1.96 21.67
CA ASN A 343 -7.06 1.16 21.93
C ASN A 343 -7.26 0.08 20.85
N TYR A 344 -6.19 -0.64 20.52
CA TYR A 344 -6.17 -1.62 19.45
C TYR A 344 -7.17 -2.76 19.72
N GLU A 345 -7.90 -3.18 18.70
CA GLU A 345 -9.13 -3.99 18.85
C GLU A 345 -8.89 -5.51 18.83
N ASP A 346 -7.73 -5.98 18.35
CA ASP A 346 -7.42 -7.41 18.31
C ASP A 346 -7.04 -7.96 19.70
N GLU A 347 -8.07 -8.26 20.52
CA GLU A 347 -7.88 -8.80 21.87
C GLU A 347 -7.05 -10.09 21.88
N ARG A 348 -7.19 -10.94 20.86
CA ARG A 348 -6.48 -12.24 20.79
C ARG A 348 -4.99 -12.05 20.61
N LEU A 349 -4.59 -11.11 19.75
CA LEU A 349 -3.19 -10.72 19.60
C LEU A 349 -2.64 -10.18 20.93
N GLY A 350 -3.38 -9.29 21.59
CA GLY A 350 -2.99 -8.71 22.87
C GLY A 350 -2.88 -9.73 24.02
N GLU A 351 -3.72 -10.77 24.03
CA GLU A 351 -3.62 -11.88 24.97
C GLU A 351 -2.40 -12.75 24.69
N HIS A 352 -2.19 -13.16 23.44
CA HIS A 352 -1.06 -14.01 23.07
C HIS A 352 0.29 -13.32 23.34
N ALA A 353 0.41 -12.01 23.06
CA ALA A 353 1.62 -11.25 23.39
C ALA A 353 1.95 -11.29 24.89
N LYS A 354 0.93 -11.25 25.77
CA LYS A 354 1.12 -11.38 27.23
C LYS A 354 1.55 -12.78 27.63
N GLU A 355 1.00 -13.81 26.98
CA GLU A 355 1.38 -15.20 27.22
C GLU A 355 2.84 -15.46 26.86
N LEU A 356 3.28 -14.97 25.69
CA LEU A 356 4.68 -15.05 25.25
C LEU A 356 5.61 -14.34 26.23
N LEU A 357 5.26 -13.12 26.67
CA LEU A 357 6.04 -12.39 27.68
C LEU A 357 6.12 -13.14 29.02
N ALA A 358 5.02 -13.75 29.46
CA ALA A 358 5.01 -14.54 30.68
C ALA A 358 5.94 -15.76 30.56
N SER A 359 5.92 -16.45 29.42
CA SER A 359 6.80 -17.57 29.09
C SER A 359 8.28 -17.15 29.14
N ILE A 360 8.64 -16.08 28.42
CA ILE A 360 10.00 -15.54 28.38
C ILE A 360 10.49 -15.14 29.77
N ASN A 361 9.67 -14.44 30.55
CA ASN A 361 10.06 -13.95 31.87
C ASN A 361 10.23 -15.07 32.90
N ALA A 362 9.49 -16.17 32.77
CA ALA A 362 9.67 -17.34 33.62
C ALA A 362 11.03 -18.01 33.42
N GLU A 363 11.55 -17.96 32.20
CA GLU A 363 12.77 -18.67 31.78
C GLU A 363 14.04 -17.83 31.88
N LEU A 364 13.96 -16.54 31.53
CA LEU A 364 15.09 -15.61 31.65
C LEU A 364 15.34 -15.17 33.10
N GLY A 365 14.41 -15.48 34.01
CA GLY A 365 14.37 -14.91 35.35
C GLY A 365 13.82 -13.49 35.26
N GLY A 366 12.70 -13.24 35.95
CA GLY A 366 11.97 -11.99 35.84
C GLY A 366 12.87 -10.77 36.15
N VAL A 367 13.18 -10.00 35.11
CA VAL A 367 13.44 -8.57 35.30
C VAL A 367 12.06 -7.93 35.26
N ALA A 368 11.35 -7.99 36.38
CA ALA A 368 10.22 -7.12 36.58
C ALA A 368 10.76 -5.69 36.54
N ALA A 369 10.48 -4.96 35.46
CA ALA A 369 10.38 -3.50 35.36
C ALA A 369 10.95 -2.71 36.55
N ALA A 370 12.28 -2.73 36.72
CA ALA A 370 12.97 -2.00 37.79
C ALA A 370 14.36 -1.55 37.36
N GLU A 371 14.56 -1.15 36.10
CA GLU A 371 15.72 -0.34 35.68
C GLU A 371 15.38 0.67 34.57
N GLU A 372 14.13 1.17 34.53
CA GLU A 372 13.78 2.39 33.78
C GLU A 372 13.14 3.42 34.72
N GLU A 373 13.80 3.74 35.82
CA GLU A 373 13.59 4.97 36.59
C GLU A 373 14.71 5.11 37.63
N ASP A 374 15.89 5.58 37.22
CA ASP A 374 16.73 6.54 37.95
C ASP A 374 18.06 6.73 37.20
N GLY A 375 17.98 7.48 36.10
CA GLY A 375 19.14 8.18 35.55
C GLY A 375 19.04 9.66 35.89
N SER A 376 18.70 10.01 37.15
CA SER A 376 18.83 11.39 37.61
C SER A 376 20.32 11.74 37.70
N VAL A 377 20.79 12.45 36.68
CA VAL A 377 22.04 13.21 36.77
C VAL A 377 21.80 14.37 37.73
N ASP A 378 22.03 14.13 39.02
CA ASP A 378 22.33 15.20 39.97
C ASP A 378 23.41 14.73 40.94
N GLY A 379 24.65 15.03 40.58
CA GLY A 379 25.80 15.07 41.48
C GLY A 379 26.40 16.45 41.39
N SER A 380 25.63 17.47 41.76
CA SER A 380 26.19 18.76 42.17
C SER A 380 26.75 18.61 43.59
N ASP A 381 28.06 18.82 43.73
CA ASP A 381 28.62 19.55 44.85
C ASP A 381 29.96 20.14 44.39
N GLU A 382 29.85 21.43 44.05
CA GLU A 382 30.96 22.38 44.03
C GLU A 382 31.48 22.52 45.46
N ASP A 383 32.80 22.49 45.63
CA ASP A 383 33.47 23.26 46.68
C ASP A 383 34.80 23.75 46.10
N ASP A 384 34.74 24.99 45.58
CA ASP A 384 35.88 25.90 45.47
C ASP A 384 36.42 26.21 46.87
N GLU A 385 37.74 26.27 47.04
CA GLU A 385 38.43 27.46 47.55
C GLU A 385 39.96 27.29 47.64
N ASP A 386 40.63 28.38 47.25
CA ASP A 386 41.91 28.91 47.72
C ASP A 386 43.25 28.55 47.03
N GLU A 387 43.52 29.35 46.00
CA GLU A 387 44.59 30.36 45.91
C GLU A 387 45.93 30.22 46.68
N GLU A 388 46.99 30.38 45.88
CA GLU A 388 48.22 31.15 46.13
C GLU A 388 49.34 30.61 47.07
N MET A 389 50.48 30.23 46.47
CA MET A 389 51.73 31.04 46.48
C MET A 389 53.01 30.22 46.24
N GLY A 390 53.77 30.62 45.21
CA GLY A 390 55.17 31.02 45.37
C GLY A 390 56.31 30.00 45.18
N GLY A 391 57.03 30.16 44.06
CA GLY A 391 58.48 30.45 44.09
C GLY A 391 59.47 29.29 43.95
N ALA A 392 60.11 29.19 42.77
CA ALA A 392 61.52 29.54 42.51
C ALA A 392 61.91 29.19 41.07
#